data_AF-A0A077PNI0-F1
#
_entry.id   AF-A0A077PNI0-F1
#
_cell.length_a   1.000
_cell.length_b   1.000
_cell.length_c   1.000
_cell.angle_alpha   90.00
_cell.angle_beta   90.00
_cell.angle_gamma   90.00
#
_symmetry.space_group_name_H-M   'P 1'
#
loop_
_entity.id
_entity.type
_entity.pdbx_description
1 polymer ?
#
loop_
_entity_poly.entity_id
_entity_poly.type
_entity_poly.pdbx_seq_one_letter_code
_entity_poly.pdbx_strand_id
1 'polypeptide(L)'
;MQDKKPDISELKDTTLEQQSYEDFGYTVIPIGVPIPWPSEIPPEGWLQCNGDLFDKGRYPKLALAYPSGRLPDLRGEFIRGWDGRRGIDNGRQILSEQTDALQNITGSLGMVKGVEAPRANGAFQAKFNMIDTAGHAPGSFPTNGDWSFDASRVARTASETRPRNIAFNYIVRAA
;
A
#
# COMPACT_ATOMS: atom_id res chain seq x y z
N MET A 1 28.52 -43.69 -43.30
CA MET A 1 29.53 -42.62 -43.52
C MET A 1 29.63 -41.90 -42.21
N GLN A 2 30.81 -41.94 -41.58
CA GLN A 2 31.04 -41.41 -40.23
C GLN A 2 31.24 -39.91 -40.32
N ASP A 3 30.32 -39.14 -39.74
CA ASP A 3 30.43 -37.70 -39.64
C ASP A 3 31.59 -37.35 -38.69
N LYS A 4 32.62 -36.75 -39.27
CA LYS A 4 33.85 -36.33 -38.60
C LYS A 4 33.52 -35.13 -37.69
N LYS A 5 33.64 -35.33 -36.37
CA LYS A 5 33.47 -34.26 -35.37
C LYS A 5 34.53 -33.17 -35.62
N PRO A 6 34.17 -31.87 -35.64
CA PRO A 6 35.16 -30.82 -35.89
C PRO A 6 36.15 -30.72 -34.72
N ASP A 7 37.42 -30.50 -35.06
CA ASP A 7 38.53 -30.33 -34.12
C ASP A 7 38.48 -28.93 -33.50
N ILE A 8 38.56 -28.87 -32.16
CA ILE A 8 38.38 -27.67 -31.34
C ILE A 8 39.70 -26.87 -31.28
N SER A 9 40.75 -27.34 -31.95
CA SER A 9 42.08 -26.71 -31.98
C SER A 9 42.17 -25.43 -32.84
N GLU A 10 41.17 -25.14 -33.69
CA GLU A 10 41.18 -23.99 -34.61
C GLU A 10 40.43 -22.72 -34.12
N LEU A 11 39.81 -22.73 -32.93
CA LEU A 11 39.09 -21.56 -32.39
C LEU A 11 39.98 -20.63 -31.53
N LYS A 12 41.22 -20.41 -31.96
CA LYS A 12 42.15 -19.48 -31.29
C LYS A 12 42.62 -18.38 -32.22
N ASP A 13 41.72 -17.51 -32.67
CA ASP A 13 42.03 -16.09 -32.81
C ASP A 13 40.77 -15.28 -33.17
N THR A 14 40.18 -14.63 -32.17
CA THR A 14 39.60 -13.30 -32.34
C THR A 14 39.60 -12.65 -30.97
N THR A 15 40.70 -11.98 -30.69
CA THR A 15 40.78 -10.77 -29.86
C THR A 15 39.78 -9.72 -30.39
N LEU A 16 38.50 -10.01 -30.18
CA LEU A 16 37.43 -9.04 -30.04
C LEU A 16 36.90 -9.29 -28.64
N GLU A 17 37.49 -8.51 -27.73
CA GLU A 17 37.02 -8.09 -26.42
C GLU A 17 35.57 -8.54 -26.17
N GLN A 18 35.21 -9.23 -25.09
CA GLN A 18 35.02 -8.61 -23.76
C GLN A 18 34.34 -7.23 -23.78
N GLN A 19 33.68 -6.88 -24.89
CA GLN A 19 32.71 -5.82 -25.01
C GLN A 19 31.46 -6.38 -24.34
N SER A 20 31.27 -5.87 -23.13
CA SER A 20 30.29 -6.25 -22.13
C SER A 20 29.00 -6.87 -22.69
N TYR A 21 28.55 -7.93 -22.03
CA TYR A 21 27.14 -8.38 -22.09
C TYR A 21 26.14 -7.29 -21.63
N GLU A 22 26.58 -6.06 -21.40
CA GLU A 22 25.77 -4.90 -21.06
C GLU A 22 25.17 -4.21 -22.30
N ASP A 23 25.73 -4.38 -23.50
CA ASP A 23 25.32 -3.61 -24.69
C ASP A 23 24.25 -4.26 -25.58
N PHE A 24 23.82 -5.50 -25.30
CA PHE A 24 22.68 -6.14 -25.98
C PHE A 24 21.63 -6.68 -25.00
N GLY A 25 20.76 -5.78 -24.51
CA GLY A 25 19.34 -5.99 -24.77
C GLY A 25 18.34 -6.30 -23.64
N TYR A 26 18.66 -6.33 -22.34
CA TYR A 26 17.62 -6.41 -21.29
C TYR A 26 18.00 -5.79 -19.93
N THR A 27 18.04 -4.46 -19.81
CA THR A 27 17.52 -3.81 -18.59
C THR A 27 16.28 -3.01 -18.96
N VAL A 28 15.16 -3.71 -19.12
CA VAL A 28 13.84 -3.15 -19.52
C VAL A 28 13.28 -2.17 -18.46
N ILE A 29 13.88 -2.14 -17.26
CA ILE A 29 13.41 -1.35 -16.14
C ILE A 29 14.21 -0.04 -16.05
N PRO A 30 13.55 1.12 -16.22
CA PRO A 30 14.20 2.42 -16.06
C PRO A 30 14.80 2.58 -14.65
N ILE A 31 15.91 3.32 -14.56
CA ILE A 31 16.54 3.66 -13.28
C ILE A 31 15.58 4.49 -12.43
N GLY A 32 15.49 4.16 -11.15
CA GLY A 32 14.61 4.83 -10.20
C GLY A 32 13.15 4.34 -10.20
N VAL A 33 12.79 3.31 -10.97
CA VAL A 33 11.47 2.68 -10.84
C VAL A 33 11.48 1.73 -9.64
N PRO A 34 10.66 1.94 -8.60
CA PRO A 34 10.55 1.01 -7.49
C PRO A 34 9.84 -0.27 -7.96
N ILE A 35 10.43 -1.43 -7.68
CA ILE A 35 9.85 -2.74 -7.97
C ILE A 35 9.76 -3.59 -6.69
N PRO A 36 8.75 -4.46 -6.56
CA PRO A 36 8.68 -5.44 -5.48
C PRO A 36 9.82 -6.46 -5.56
N TRP A 37 10.51 -6.70 -4.45
CA TRP A 37 11.59 -7.67 -4.28
C TRP A 37 11.27 -8.62 -3.12
N PRO A 38 11.36 -9.95 -3.31
CA PRO A 38 10.87 -10.94 -2.35
C PRO A 38 11.79 -11.18 -1.14
N SER A 39 12.98 -10.57 -1.09
CA SER A 39 13.97 -10.80 -0.03
C SER A 39 14.34 -9.51 0.71
N GLU A 40 14.83 -9.64 1.94
CA GLU A 40 15.31 -8.53 2.77
C GLU A 40 16.51 -7.81 2.14
N ILE A 41 17.38 -8.57 1.46
CA ILE A 41 18.62 -8.05 0.87
C ILE A 41 18.41 -7.81 -0.62
N PRO A 42 18.54 -6.55 -1.10
CA PRO A 42 18.52 -6.25 -2.53
C PRO A 42 19.70 -6.92 -3.26
N PRO A 43 19.56 -7.29 -4.54
CA PRO A 43 20.67 -7.75 -5.34
C PRO A 43 21.69 -6.60 -5.57
N GLU A 44 22.92 -6.95 -5.93
CA GLU A 44 23.96 -5.98 -6.23
C GLU A 44 23.50 -5.00 -7.34
N GLY A 45 23.82 -3.71 -7.17
CA GLY A 45 23.39 -2.65 -8.08
C GLY A 45 21.96 -2.13 -7.84
N TRP A 46 21.27 -2.62 -6.80
CA TRP A 46 19.95 -2.13 -6.39
C TRP A 46 20.00 -1.54 -4.98
N LEU A 47 19.15 -0.54 -4.74
CA LEU A 47 19.00 0.11 -3.45
C LEU A 47 17.57 -0.06 -2.95
N GLN A 48 17.41 -0.26 -1.64
CA GLN A 48 16.09 -0.33 -1.01
C GLN A 48 15.49 1.07 -0.88
N CYS A 49 14.18 1.20 -1.10
CA CYS A 49 13.43 2.41 -0.81
C CYS A 49 13.07 2.47 0.68
N ASN A 50 14.06 2.74 1.53
CA ASN A 50 13.97 2.76 2.98
C ASN A 50 14.22 4.16 3.58
N GLY A 51 14.14 5.21 2.77
CA GLY A 51 14.44 6.59 3.19
C GLY A 51 15.91 6.98 3.14
N ASP A 52 16.83 6.09 2.75
CA ASP A 52 18.28 6.36 2.79
C ASP A 52 18.73 7.40 1.76
N LEU A 53 19.86 8.04 2.07
CA LEU A 53 20.61 8.88 1.14
C LEU A 53 21.41 8.00 0.16
N PHE A 54 21.60 8.48 -1.05
CA PHE A 54 22.50 7.86 -2.02
C PHE A 54 23.49 8.88 -2.60
N ASP A 55 24.63 8.37 -3.04
CA ASP A 55 25.65 9.19 -3.70
C ASP A 55 25.21 9.55 -5.12
N LYS A 56 24.87 10.83 -5.31
CA LYS A 56 24.45 11.39 -6.61
C LYS A 56 25.57 11.39 -7.65
N GLY A 57 26.83 11.47 -7.23
CA GLY A 57 27.99 11.42 -8.12
C GLY A 57 28.22 10.01 -8.64
N ARG A 58 28.01 9.00 -7.78
CA ARG A 58 28.06 7.59 -8.16
C ARG A 58 26.85 7.15 -9.00
N TYR A 59 25.66 7.69 -8.70
CA TYR A 59 24.39 7.32 -9.35
C TYR A 59 23.69 8.53 -10.01
N PRO A 60 24.28 9.12 -11.06
CA PRO A 60 23.76 10.36 -11.66
C PRO A 60 22.38 10.17 -12.34
N LYS A 61 22.11 9.00 -12.93
CA LYS A 61 20.79 8.70 -13.52
C LYS A 61 19.71 8.55 -12.44
N LEU A 62 20.05 7.97 -11.29
CA LEU A 62 19.14 7.91 -10.14
C LEU A 62 18.87 9.30 -9.56
N ALA A 63 19.88 10.17 -9.55
CA ALA A 63 19.74 11.57 -9.15
C ALA A 63 18.80 12.38 -10.06
N LEU A 64 18.59 11.99 -11.31
CA LEU A 64 17.56 12.58 -12.17
C LEU A 64 16.14 12.19 -11.73
N ALA A 65 15.96 10.93 -11.30
CA ALA A 65 14.68 10.44 -10.78
C ALA A 65 14.38 10.95 -9.36
N TYR A 66 15.41 11.04 -8.51
CA TYR A 66 15.33 11.50 -7.11
C TYR A 66 16.31 12.66 -6.85
N PRO A 67 15.96 13.90 -7.22
CA PRO A 67 16.88 15.04 -7.15
C PRO A 67 17.37 15.41 -5.75
N SER A 68 16.63 15.04 -4.70
CA SER A 68 17.01 15.23 -3.30
C SER A 68 18.24 14.42 -2.89
N GLY A 69 18.62 13.39 -3.66
CA GLY A 69 19.64 12.42 -3.23
C GLY A 69 19.15 11.47 -2.15
N ARG A 70 17.84 11.39 -1.92
CA ARG A 70 17.19 10.51 -0.94
C ARG A 70 16.11 9.67 -1.62
N LEU A 71 16.07 8.38 -1.32
CA LEU A 71 14.98 7.52 -1.74
C LEU A 71 13.75 7.71 -0.84
N PRO A 72 12.52 7.50 -1.34
CA PRO A 72 11.35 7.45 -0.47
C PRO A 72 11.48 6.28 0.52
N ASP A 73 10.88 6.42 1.70
CA ASP A 73 10.66 5.28 2.58
C ASP A 73 9.32 4.64 2.21
N LEU A 74 9.36 3.50 1.52
CA LEU A 74 8.18 2.80 1.05
C LEU A 74 7.80 1.61 1.92
N ARG A 75 8.41 1.48 3.11
CA ARG A 75 8.10 0.40 4.05
C ARG A 75 6.71 0.63 4.66
N GLY A 76 5.77 -0.25 4.31
CA GLY A 76 4.37 -0.14 4.74
C GLY A 76 3.49 0.72 3.84
N GLU A 77 4.06 1.31 2.77
CA GLU A 77 3.35 2.24 1.91
C GLU A 77 2.72 1.57 0.68
N PHE A 78 1.57 2.10 0.25
CA PHE A 78 0.97 1.79 -1.04
C PHE A 78 1.29 2.87 -2.06
N ILE A 79 1.87 2.49 -3.20
CA ILE A 79 2.12 3.43 -4.30
C ILE A 79 0.81 3.67 -5.06
N ARG A 80 0.43 4.94 -5.21
CA ARG A 80 -0.70 5.37 -6.04
C ARG A 80 -0.23 6.21 -7.24
N GLY A 81 -1.04 6.23 -8.29
CA GLY A 81 -0.82 7.14 -9.42
C GLY A 81 -0.92 8.60 -8.99
N TRP A 82 0.03 9.42 -9.45
CA TRP A 82 -0.02 10.86 -9.29
C TRP A 82 -1.15 11.46 -10.13
N ASP A 83 -1.89 12.42 -9.58
CA ASP A 83 -3.07 13.02 -10.22
C ASP A 83 -2.74 13.70 -11.55
N GLY A 84 -1.58 14.35 -11.65
CA GLY A 84 -1.13 14.95 -12.91
C GLY A 84 -2.11 15.98 -13.50
N ARG A 85 -2.87 16.70 -12.66
CA ARG A 85 -3.91 17.67 -13.04
C ARG A 85 -5.22 17.05 -13.55
N ARG A 86 -5.49 15.78 -13.26
CA ARG A 86 -6.77 15.12 -13.56
C ARG A 86 -7.91 15.62 -12.68
N GLY A 87 -7.61 16.17 -11.50
CA GLY A 87 -8.61 16.79 -10.61
C GLY A 87 -9.15 15.89 -9.51
N ILE A 88 -8.62 14.67 -9.34
CA ILE A 88 -9.07 13.70 -8.34
C ILE A 88 -8.33 13.87 -7.02
N ASP A 89 -7.03 14.15 -7.07
CA ASP A 89 -6.17 14.37 -5.91
C ASP A 89 -5.44 15.71 -6.06
N ASN A 90 -6.23 16.79 -5.95
CA ASN A 90 -5.79 18.17 -6.18
C ASN A 90 -4.78 18.64 -5.13
N GLY A 91 -3.77 19.39 -5.58
CA GLY A 91 -2.73 19.93 -4.72
C GLY A 91 -1.64 18.91 -4.33
N ARG A 92 -1.76 17.66 -4.80
CA ARG A 92 -0.80 16.60 -4.51
C ARG A 92 0.49 16.74 -5.33
N GLN A 93 1.63 16.61 -4.64
CA GLN A 93 2.95 16.60 -5.27
C GLN A 93 3.45 15.17 -5.51
N ILE A 94 4.25 14.95 -6.56
CA ILE A 94 4.90 13.66 -6.79
C ILE A 94 5.80 13.32 -5.58
N LEU A 95 5.84 12.04 -5.19
CA LEU A 95 6.59 11.53 -4.02
C LEU A 95 6.18 12.08 -2.63
N SER A 96 5.05 12.79 -2.52
CA SER A 96 4.53 13.17 -1.19
C SER A 96 3.85 11.97 -0.51
N GLU A 97 3.80 11.98 0.83
CA GLU A 97 3.17 10.96 1.71
C GLU A 97 1.76 11.36 2.15
N GLN A 98 0.85 10.40 2.24
CA GLN A 98 -0.56 10.62 2.61
C GLN A 98 -0.92 9.51 3.58
N THR A 99 -1.39 9.89 4.77
CA THR A 99 -1.88 8.93 5.75
C THR A 99 -3.15 8.25 5.24
N ASP A 100 -3.47 7.10 5.82
CA ASP A 100 -4.74 6.45 5.56
C ASP A 100 -5.92 7.37 5.91
N ALA A 101 -7.01 7.20 5.17
CA ALA A 101 -8.26 7.87 5.43
C ALA A 101 -9.41 6.96 5.04
N LEU A 102 -10.41 6.88 5.90
CA LEU A 102 -11.71 6.31 5.55
C LEU A 102 -12.55 7.37 4.86
N GLN A 103 -13.38 6.97 3.89
CA GLN A 103 -14.44 7.84 3.42
C GLN A 103 -15.38 8.23 4.57
N ASN A 104 -15.92 9.44 4.51
CA ASN A 104 -16.82 9.94 5.53
C ASN A 104 -18.00 8.97 5.73
N ILE A 105 -18.18 8.50 6.96
CA ILE A 105 -19.36 7.73 7.37
C ILE A 105 -20.27 8.67 8.15
N THR A 106 -21.51 8.82 7.68
CA THR A 106 -22.53 9.61 8.36
C THR A 106 -23.69 8.73 8.80
N GLY A 107 -24.36 9.12 9.87
CA GLY A 107 -25.52 8.42 10.41
C GLY A 107 -26.17 9.24 11.53
N SER A 108 -27.42 8.92 11.85
CA SER A 108 -28.16 9.57 12.93
C SER A 108 -28.94 8.54 13.72
N LEU A 109 -28.99 8.73 15.04
CA LEU A 109 -29.83 7.97 15.96
C LEU A 109 -30.87 8.94 16.54
N GLY A 110 -32.13 8.54 16.58
CA GLY A 110 -33.22 9.40 17.05
C GLY A 110 -34.36 8.59 17.67
N MET A 111 -35.15 9.23 18.52
CA MET A 111 -36.32 8.62 19.15
C MET A 111 -37.60 9.28 18.62
N VAL A 112 -38.57 8.46 18.19
CA VAL A 112 -39.92 8.92 17.87
C VAL A 112 -40.81 8.57 19.06
N LYS A 113 -41.54 9.56 19.60
CA LYS A 113 -42.51 9.35 20.68
C LYS A 113 -43.58 8.36 20.22
N GLY A 114 -43.68 7.20 20.88
CA GLY A 114 -44.70 6.18 20.59
C GLY A 114 -44.22 4.93 19.84
N VAL A 115 -42.91 4.72 19.65
CA VAL A 115 -42.37 3.46 19.09
C VAL A 115 -42.03 2.48 20.22
N GLU A 116 -42.68 1.31 20.22
CA GLU A 116 -42.76 0.39 21.38
C GLU A 116 -41.53 -0.49 21.66
N ALA A 117 -40.47 -0.48 20.83
CA ALA A 117 -39.23 -1.17 21.19
C ALA A 117 -38.02 -0.65 20.40
N PRO A 118 -36.83 -0.59 21.01
CA PRO A 118 -35.58 -0.29 20.30
C PRO A 118 -35.29 -1.37 19.26
N ARG A 119 -34.99 -0.93 18.02
CA ARG A 119 -34.56 -1.82 16.93
C ARG A 119 -33.19 -1.37 16.43
N ALA A 120 -32.24 -2.28 16.42
CA ALA A 120 -30.94 -2.09 15.80
C ALA A 120 -30.51 -3.39 15.12
N ASN A 121 -29.82 -3.27 14.00
CA ASN A 121 -29.29 -4.41 13.25
C ASN A 121 -27.92 -4.05 12.68
N GLY A 122 -27.11 -5.08 12.40
CA GLY A 122 -25.77 -4.91 11.85
C GLY A 122 -24.82 -4.22 12.83
N ALA A 123 -24.11 -3.19 12.37
CA ALA A 123 -23.12 -2.45 13.15
C ALA A 123 -23.73 -1.61 14.28
N PHE A 124 -25.03 -1.30 14.22
CA PHE A 124 -25.70 -0.56 15.28
C PHE A 124 -26.24 -1.50 16.36
N GLN A 125 -26.14 -1.06 17.61
CA GLN A 125 -26.77 -1.71 18.76
C GLN A 125 -27.64 -0.71 19.52
N ALA A 126 -28.70 -1.27 20.12
CA ALA A 126 -29.63 -0.57 20.97
C ALA A 126 -29.91 -1.45 22.18
N LYS A 127 -29.41 -1.06 23.34
CA LYS A 127 -29.61 -1.79 24.60
C LYS A 127 -30.39 -0.92 25.55
N PHE A 128 -31.62 -1.30 25.85
CA PHE A 128 -32.50 -0.56 26.76
C PHE A 128 -32.91 -1.45 27.92
N ASN A 129 -32.89 -0.89 29.12
CA ASN A 129 -33.45 -1.52 30.31
C ASN A 129 -34.92 -1.12 30.43
N MET A 130 -35.79 -2.09 30.69
CA MET A 130 -37.15 -1.80 31.14
C MET A 130 -37.09 -1.34 32.59
N ILE A 131 -37.65 -0.15 32.87
CA ILE A 131 -37.86 0.30 34.24
C ILE A 131 -39.35 0.22 34.51
N ASP A 132 -39.73 -0.58 35.52
CA ASP A 132 -41.10 -0.61 36.02
C ASP A 132 -41.31 0.66 36.85
N THR A 133 -41.87 1.69 36.22
CA THR A 133 -42.06 2.98 36.89
C THR A 133 -43.34 2.90 37.71
N ALA A 134 -43.22 2.64 39.01
CA ALA A 134 -44.30 2.83 39.98
C ALA A 134 -44.61 4.34 40.08
N GLY A 135 -45.39 4.85 39.13
CA GLY A 135 -45.59 6.28 38.97
C GLY A 135 -46.86 6.58 38.20
N HIS A 136 -46.89 6.44 36.88
CA HIS A 136 -48.06 6.80 36.06
C HIS A 136 -48.32 5.69 35.02
N ALA A 137 -49.46 5.00 35.19
CA ALA A 137 -49.97 3.85 34.43
C ALA A 137 -49.17 2.52 34.55
N PRO A 138 -49.84 1.36 34.63
CA PRO A 138 -49.16 0.07 34.65
C PRO A 138 -48.61 -0.24 33.25
N GLY A 139 -47.29 -0.27 33.11
CA GLY A 139 -46.59 -0.62 31.89
C GLY A 139 -45.08 -0.39 32.03
N SER A 140 -44.28 -1.41 31.71
CA SER A 140 -42.82 -1.29 31.65
C SER A 140 -42.43 -0.56 30.35
N PHE A 141 -41.82 0.62 30.48
CA PHE A 141 -41.31 1.38 29.34
C PHE A 141 -39.78 1.37 29.33
N PRO A 142 -39.12 1.19 28.17
CA PRO A 142 -37.67 1.35 28.06
C PRO A 142 -37.32 2.82 28.26
N THR A 143 -36.77 3.16 29.42
CA THR A 143 -36.53 4.56 29.84
C THR A 143 -35.05 4.93 29.88
N ASN A 144 -34.14 3.94 29.98
CA ASN A 144 -32.69 4.13 29.87
C ASN A 144 -32.12 3.17 28.82
N GLY A 145 -31.37 3.67 27.85
CA GLY A 145 -30.67 2.81 26.91
C GLY A 145 -29.52 3.49 26.18
N ASP A 146 -28.56 2.65 25.79
CA ASP A 146 -27.39 3.05 25.04
C ASP A 146 -27.55 2.64 23.58
N TRP A 147 -27.23 3.60 22.71
CA TRP A 147 -27.00 3.34 21.31
C TRP A 147 -25.48 3.29 21.08
N SER A 148 -25.02 2.28 20.34
CA SER A 148 -23.62 2.21 19.96
C SER A 148 -23.44 1.76 18.51
N PHE A 149 -22.29 2.12 17.96
CA PHE A 149 -21.82 1.66 16.66
C PHE A 149 -20.56 0.82 16.86
N ASP A 150 -20.58 -0.37 16.29
CA ASP A 150 -19.45 -1.30 16.27
C ASP A 150 -19.42 -2.03 14.93
N ALA A 151 -18.49 -1.61 14.07
CA ALA A 151 -18.30 -2.18 12.74
C ALA A 151 -17.88 -3.65 12.76
N SER A 152 -17.23 -4.13 13.85
CA SER A 152 -16.72 -5.50 13.94
C SER A 152 -17.82 -6.57 13.86
N ARG A 153 -19.07 -6.18 14.10
CA ARG A 153 -20.26 -7.03 14.04
C ARG A 153 -20.62 -7.48 12.62
N VAL A 154 -20.22 -6.71 11.61
CA VAL A 154 -20.58 -6.95 10.20
C VAL A 154 -19.39 -6.89 9.25
N ALA A 155 -18.22 -6.46 9.73
CA ALA A 155 -17.01 -6.35 8.97
C ALA A 155 -15.80 -6.81 9.79
N ARG A 156 -14.75 -7.26 9.09
CA ARG A 156 -13.44 -7.49 9.73
C ARG A 156 -12.81 -6.15 10.04
N THR A 157 -12.34 -5.97 11.26
CA THR A 157 -11.68 -4.74 11.72
C THR A 157 -10.24 -5.03 12.16
N ALA A 158 -9.41 -3.99 12.13
CA ALA A 158 -8.04 -3.97 12.61
C ALA A 158 -7.71 -2.53 13.05
N SER A 159 -6.51 -2.29 13.58
CA SER A 159 -6.03 -0.94 13.91
C SER A 159 -5.81 -0.03 12.70
N GLU A 160 -5.70 -0.62 11.50
CA GLU A 160 -5.44 0.06 10.23
C GLU A 160 -6.44 -0.45 9.18
N THR A 161 -6.96 0.46 8.35
CA THR A 161 -7.81 0.07 7.21
C THR A 161 -6.93 -0.31 6.01
N ARG A 162 -6.88 -1.60 5.68
CA ARG A 162 -6.08 -2.11 4.55
C ARG A 162 -6.75 -3.26 3.81
N PRO A 163 -6.48 -3.40 2.49
CA PRO A 163 -6.80 -4.63 1.78
C PRO A 163 -5.91 -5.77 2.29
N ARG A 164 -6.27 -7.02 1.93
CA ARG A 164 -5.33 -8.14 2.05
C ARG A 164 -4.11 -7.84 1.18
N ASN A 165 -2.92 -8.00 1.73
CA ASN A 165 -1.67 -7.73 1.05
C ASN A 165 -0.60 -8.75 1.46
N ILE A 166 0.50 -8.78 0.70
CA ILE A 166 1.73 -9.53 1.01
C ILE A 166 2.88 -8.52 0.99
N ALA A 167 3.77 -8.59 1.97
CA ALA A 167 4.90 -7.67 2.07
C ALA A 167 6.05 -8.09 1.15
N PHE A 168 6.53 -7.13 0.35
CA PHE A 168 7.75 -7.20 -0.45
C PHE A 168 8.57 -5.95 -0.14
N ASN A 169 9.89 -6.03 -0.31
CA ASN A 169 10.70 -4.82 -0.33
C ASN A 169 10.44 -4.02 -1.61
N TYR A 170 10.51 -2.70 -1.56
CA TYR A 170 10.67 -1.89 -2.77
C TYR A 170 12.16 -1.60 -2.99
N ILE A 171 12.64 -1.91 -4.19
CA ILE A 171 14.02 -1.62 -4.61
C ILE A 171 14.04 -0.82 -5.91
N VAL A 172 15.07 0.01 -6.09
CA VAL A 172 15.35 0.73 -7.32
C VAL A 172 16.71 0.34 -7.86
N ARG A 173 16.82 0.29 -9.19
CA ARG A 173 18.11 0.12 -9.84
C ARG A 173 18.95 1.39 -9.65
N ALA A 174 20.20 1.23 -9.24
CA ALA A 174 21.10 2.35 -8.95
C ALA A 174 21.91 2.83 -10.17
N ALA A 175 22.24 1.92 -11.10
CA ALA A 175 23.06 2.18 -12.28
C ALA A 175 22.56 1.46 -13.54
#